data_AF-A0A8S8Y7T6-F1
#
_entry.id   AF-A0A8S8Y7T6-F1
#
_cell.length_a   1.000
_cell.length_b   1.000
_cell.length_c   1.000
_cell.angle_alpha   90.00
_cell.angle_beta   90.00
_cell.angle_gamma   90.00
#
_symmetry.space_group_name_H-M   'P 1'
#
loop_
_entity.id
_entity.type
_entity.pdbx_description
1 polymer ?
#
loop_
_entity_poly.entity_id
_entity_poly.type
_entity_poly.pdbx_seq_one_letter_code
_entity_poly.pdbx_strand_id
1 'polypeptide(L)'
;MSGTEERLKDLRNRKARSEAGGGQARVEAQHNRGKMTARERLELLLDDGSFQEIDALVEHRCRDFDMDKNVIPGDGVVLGLEPSTGVKCLPLPKISPSTVAPWVRCTA
;
A
#
# COMPACT_ATOMS: atom_id res chain seq x y z
N MET A 1 33.29 2.39 2.31
CA MET A 1 32.14 3.28 2.08
C MET A 1 31.34 3.34 3.37
N SER A 2 31.00 4.54 3.84
CA SER A 2 30.31 4.78 5.12
C SER A 2 29.00 3.99 5.18
N GLY A 3 28.80 3.18 6.22
CA GLY A 3 27.61 2.32 6.39
C GLY A 3 26.27 3.06 6.37
N THR A 4 26.27 4.39 6.50
CA THR A 4 25.08 5.23 6.31
C THR A 4 24.58 5.19 4.86
N GLU A 5 25.47 5.24 3.87
CA GLU A 5 25.08 5.21 2.45
C GLU A 5 24.41 3.88 2.08
N GLU A 6 24.92 2.78 2.64
CA GLU A 6 24.35 1.45 2.46
C GLU A 6 22.95 1.35 3.09
N ARG A 7 22.77 1.87 4.31
CA ARG A 7 21.45 1.92 4.97
C ARG A 7 20.45 2.80 4.22
N LEU A 8 20.91 3.92 3.66
CA LEU A 8 20.05 4.79 2.84
C LEU A 8 19.64 4.09 1.54
N LYS A 9 20.55 3.34 0.91
CA LYS A 9 20.24 2.53 -0.27
C LYS A 9 19.21 1.44 0.05
N ASP A 10 19.38 0.72 1.16
CA ASP A 10 18.42 -0.29 1.61
C ASP A 10 17.02 0.33 1.85
N LEU A 11 16.95 1.45 2.56
CA LEU A 11 15.69 2.16 2.81
C LEU A 11 14.99 2.55 1.50
N ARG A 12 15.73 3.09 0.52
CA ARG A 12 15.17 3.44 -0.80
C ARG A 12 14.63 2.21 -1.53
N ASN A 13 15.34 1.09 -1.49
CA ASN A 13 14.89 -0.17 -2.09
C ASN A 13 13.61 -0.69 -1.42
N ARG A 14 13.51 -0.60 -0.09
CA ARG A 14 12.32 -1.00 0.66
C ARG A 14 11.10 -0.13 0.30
N LYS A 15 11.30 1.19 0.18
CA LYS A 15 10.25 2.11 -0.27
C LYS A 15 9.77 1.79 -1.69
N ALA A 16 10.68 1.61 -2.63
CA ALA A 16 10.33 1.26 -4.01
C ALA A 16 9.52 -0.06 -4.09
N ARG A 17 9.87 -1.06 -3.27
CA ARG A 17 9.09 -2.31 -3.19
C ARG A 17 7.68 -2.09 -2.62
N SER A 18 7.54 -1.21 -1.63
CA SER A 18 6.23 -0.87 -1.07
C SER A 18 5.34 -0.12 -2.07
N GLU A 19 5.92 0.80 -2.82
CA GLU A 19 5.23 1.54 -3.89
C GLU A 19 4.73 0.59 -4.99
N ALA A 20 5.54 -0.41 -5.37
CA ALA A 20 5.14 -1.48 -6.28
C ALA A 20 4.04 -2.42 -5.73
N GLY A 21 3.81 -2.40 -4.41
CA GLY A 21 2.74 -3.13 -3.73
C GLY A 21 2.78 -4.64 -3.98
N GLY A 22 1.69 -5.18 -4.53
CA GLY A 22 1.56 -6.61 -4.86
C GLY A 22 2.36 -7.06 -6.08
N GLY A 23 3.17 -6.18 -6.68
CA GLY A 23 3.93 -6.42 -7.91
C GLY A 23 3.16 -6.10 -9.18
N GLN A 24 3.90 -5.89 -10.26
CA GLN A 24 3.40 -5.43 -11.55
C GLN A 24 2.26 -6.31 -12.10
N ALA A 25 2.39 -7.64 -11.99
CA ALA A 25 1.36 -8.58 -12.46
C ALA A 25 0.00 -8.38 -11.77
N ARG A 26 -0.02 -8.01 -10.47
CA ARG A 26 -1.27 -7.74 -9.75
C ARG A 26 -1.85 -6.38 -10.10
N VAL A 27 -1.00 -5.38 -10.36
CA VAL A 27 -1.41 -4.05 -10.84
C VAL A 27 -2.08 -4.18 -12.20
N GLU A 28 -1.43 -4.84 -13.16
CA GLU A 28 -1.96 -5.09 -14.50
C GLU A 28 -3.28 -5.88 -14.46
N ALA A 29 -3.38 -6.89 -13.59
CA ALA A 29 -4.64 -7.62 -13.40
C ALA A 29 -5.79 -6.74 -12.89
N GLN A 30 -5.52 -5.71 -12.09
CA GLN A 30 -6.55 -4.73 -11.67
C GLN A 30 -6.93 -3.81 -12.81
N HIS A 31 -5.96 -3.27 -13.53
CA HIS A 31 -6.20 -2.40 -14.68
C HIS A 31 -6.96 -3.10 -15.80
N ASN A 32 -6.63 -4.36 -16.08
CA ASN A 32 -7.34 -5.21 -17.05
C ASN A 32 -8.80 -5.47 -16.63
N ARG A 33 -9.11 -5.38 -15.34
CA ARG A 33 -10.48 -5.46 -14.80
C ARG A 33 -11.18 -4.09 -14.78
N GLY A 34 -10.56 -3.04 -15.28
CA GLY A 34 -11.07 -1.67 -15.21
C GLY A 34 -11.07 -1.09 -13.79
N LYS A 35 -10.25 -1.64 -12.88
CA LYS A 35 -10.15 -1.19 -11.49
C LYS A 35 -8.83 -0.46 -11.27
N MET A 36 -8.89 0.61 -10.48
CA MET A 36 -7.72 1.36 -10.02
C MET A 36 -7.07 0.69 -8.82
N THR A 37 -5.75 0.89 -8.65
CA THR A 37 -5.02 0.49 -7.45
C THR A 37 -5.41 1.35 -6.24
N ALA A 38 -5.00 0.96 -5.02
CA ALA A 38 -5.32 1.74 -3.83
C ALA A 38 -4.71 3.15 -3.87
N ARG A 39 -3.46 3.28 -4.32
CA ARG A 39 -2.77 4.58 -4.41
C ARG A 39 -3.34 5.47 -5.50
N GLU A 40 -3.66 4.92 -6.68
CA GLU A 40 -4.35 5.67 -7.74
C GLU A 40 -5.71 6.21 -7.27
N ARG A 41 -6.44 5.47 -6.42
CA ARG A 41 -7.70 5.97 -5.84
C ARG A 41 -7.48 7.09 -4.84
N LEU A 42 -6.36 7.09 -4.11
CA LEU A 42 -6.00 8.18 -3.19
C LEU A 42 -5.65 9.43 -3.96
N GLU A 43 -4.86 9.30 -5.03
CA GLU A 43 -4.50 10.42 -5.91
C GLU A 43 -5.74 11.07 -6.54
N LEU A 44 -6.77 10.31 -6.89
CA LEU A 44 -8.03 10.90 -7.37
C LEU A 44 -8.89 11.55 -6.29
N LEU A 45 -8.77 11.10 -5.03
CA LEU A 45 -9.64 11.55 -3.95
C LEU A 45 -9.07 12.78 -3.22
N LEU A 46 -7.75 12.83 -3.09
CA LEU A 46 -7.04 13.76 -2.20
C LEU A 46 -6.33 14.83 -3.02
N ASP A 47 -6.13 15.99 -2.40
CA ASP A 47 -5.35 17.05 -3.03
C ASP A 47 -3.89 16.62 -3.21
N ASP A 48 -3.28 17.03 -4.31
CA ASP A 48 -1.90 16.67 -4.65
C ASP A 48 -0.92 17.01 -3.49
N GLY A 49 -0.17 16.02 -3.04
CA GLY A 49 0.83 16.17 -1.98
C GLY A 49 0.28 16.32 -0.55
N SER A 50 -1.04 16.21 -0.34
CA SER A 50 -1.67 16.30 0.99
C SER A 50 -1.60 15.00 1.78
N PHE A 51 -1.50 13.86 1.10
CA PHE A 51 -1.53 12.54 1.73
C PHE A 51 -0.19 12.13 2.32
N GLN A 52 -0.17 11.80 3.60
CA GLN A 52 1.00 11.25 4.28
C GLN A 52 0.77 9.78 4.62
N GLU A 53 1.40 8.88 3.86
CA GLU A 53 1.33 7.43 4.08
C GLU A 53 2.05 7.04 5.38
N ILE A 54 1.42 6.17 6.17
CA ILE A 54 1.90 5.66 7.45
C ILE A 54 2.03 4.14 7.32
N ASP A 55 3.04 3.56 7.98
CA ASP A 55 3.26 2.11 8.04
C ASP A 55 3.48 1.39 6.69
N ALA A 56 3.89 2.12 5.64
CA ALA A 56 4.15 1.57 4.30
C ALA A 56 5.16 0.42 4.25
N LEU A 57 6.04 0.29 5.25
CA LEU A 57 7.08 -0.75 5.33
C LEU A 57 6.76 -1.85 6.34
N VAL A 58 5.58 -1.83 6.95
CA VAL A 58 5.15 -2.86 7.91
C VAL A 58 4.86 -4.16 7.14
N GLU A 59 5.28 -5.27 7.73
CA GLU A 59 5.06 -6.61 7.22
C GLU A 59 4.35 -7.43 8.30
N HIS A 60 3.51 -8.38 7.90
CA HIS A 60 2.90 -9.29 8.86
C HIS A 60 3.95 -10.16 9.55
N ARG A 61 3.65 -10.57 10.78
CA ARG A 61 4.50 -11.47 11.59
C ARG A 61 4.00 -12.91 11.62
N CYS A 62 2.86 -13.19 11.00
CA CYS A 62 2.28 -14.53 10.91
C CYS A 62 3.17 -15.43 10.04
N ARG A 63 3.42 -16.66 10.53
CA ARG A 63 4.17 -17.72 9.84
C ARG A 63 3.31 -18.94 9.51
N ASP A 64 2.06 -18.94 9.96
CA ASP A 64 1.14 -20.04 9.70
C ASP A 64 0.74 -20.06 8.22
N PHE A 65 0.40 -21.24 7.70
CA PHE A 65 -0.14 -21.41 6.33
C PHE A 65 0.76 -20.87 5.19
N ASP A 66 2.08 -21.03 5.29
CA ASP A 66 3.05 -20.56 4.28
C ASP A 66 3.00 -19.03 4.03
N MET A 67 2.46 -18.26 4.99
CA MET A 67 2.37 -16.80 4.89
C MET A 67 3.75 -16.14 4.80
N ASP A 68 4.79 -16.76 5.34
CA ASP A 68 6.19 -16.31 5.26
C ASP A 68 6.70 -16.19 3.81
N LYS A 69 6.09 -16.92 2.87
CA LYS A 69 6.42 -16.85 1.44
C LYS A 69 5.72 -15.70 0.71
N ASN A 70 4.70 -15.10 1.30
CA ASN A 70 3.86 -14.07 0.67
C ASN A 70 3.90 -12.75 1.46
N VAL A 71 5.11 -12.18 1.55
CA VAL A 71 5.33 -10.89 2.22
C VAL A 71 4.98 -9.74 1.27
N ILE A 72 3.96 -8.97 1.65
CA ILE A 72 3.54 -7.76 0.93
C ILE A 72 3.77 -6.57 1.87
N PRO A 73 4.57 -5.57 1.48
CA PRO A 73 4.75 -4.36 2.28
C PRO A 73 3.41 -3.63 2.52
N GLY A 74 3.24 -3.07 3.72
CA GLY A 74 1.99 -2.46 4.17
C GLY A 74 0.90 -3.46 4.54
N ASP A 75 1.22 -4.76 4.63
CA ASP A 75 0.27 -5.87 4.87
C ASP A 75 -0.97 -5.85 3.95
N GLY A 76 -0.78 -5.33 2.74
CA GLY A 76 -1.86 -5.18 1.79
C GLY A 76 -2.88 -4.10 2.14
N VAL A 77 -2.51 -3.08 2.92
CA VAL A 77 -3.35 -1.90 3.20
C VAL A 77 -2.49 -0.63 3.05
N VAL A 78 -3.04 0.38 2.40
CA VAL A 78 -2.47 1.74 2.35
C VAL A 78 -3.18 2.57 3.42
N LEU A 79 -2.45 2.99 4.43
CA LEU A 79 -2.92 3.83 5.53
C LEU A 79 -2.25 5.19 5.44
N GLY A 80 -2.97 6.26 5.74
CA GLY A 80 -2.35 7.56 5.93
C GLY A 80 -3.28 8.61 6.48
N LEU A 81 -2.72 9.78 6.72
CA LEU A 81 -3.41 10.96 7.20
C LEU A 81 -3.45 12.02 6.10
N GLU A 82 -4.58 12.68 5.98
CA GLU A 82 -4.73 13.88 5.17
C GLU A 82 -5.36 14.97 6.05
N PRO A 83 -4.74 16.16 6.20
CA PRO A 83 -5.17 17.16 7.18
C PRO A 83 -6.63 17.63 7.05
N SER A 84 -7.17 17.71 5.84
CA SER A 84 -8.53 18.21 5.60
C SER A 84 -9.62 17.16 5.79
N THR A 85 -9.33 15.88 5.54
CA THR A 85 -10.32 14.79 5.54
C THR A 85 -10.09 13.72 6.61
N GLY A 86 -8.95 13.72 7.31
CA GLY A 86 -8.62 12.81 8.41
C GLY A 86 -7.95 11.49 7.96
N VAL A 87 -8.06 10.44 8.79
CA VAL A 87 -7.43 9.12 8.53
C VAL A 87 -8.08 8.43 7.32
N LYS A 88 -7.24 7.97 6.38
CA LYS A 88 -7.65 7.21 5.19
C LYS A 88 -7.02 5.83 5.23
N CYS A 89 -7.87 4.80 5.13
CA CYS A 89 -7.47 3.40 5.07
C CYS A 89 -8.03 2.78 3.80
N LEU A 90 -7.17 2.28 2.93
CA LEU A 90 -7.59 1.58 1.72
C LEU A 90 -6.88 0.22 1.63
N PRO A 91 -7.62 -0.90 1.69
CA PRO A 91 -7.02 -2.19 1.42
C PRO A 91 -6.53 -2.24 -0.04
N LEU A 92 -5.35 -2.83 -0.26
CA LEU A 92 -4.98 -3.32 -1.58
C LEU A 92 -6.06 -4.31 -2.03
N PRO A 93 -6.46 -4.28 -3.30
CA PRO A 93 -7.54 -5.13 -3.76
C PRO A 93 -7.16 -6.60 -3.58
N LYS A 94 -7.85 -7.29 -2.68
CA LYS A 94 -7.80 -8.76 -2.62
C LYS A 94 -8.32 -9.31 -3.95
N ILE A 95 -7.81 -10.46 -4.35
CA ILE A 95 -8.05 -11.15 -5.63
C ILE A 95 -9.54 -11.42 -5.93
N SER A 96 -10.48 -11.20 -4.99
CA SER A 96 -11.91 -11.44 -5.20
C SER A 96 -12.59 -10.37 -6.07
N PRO A 97 -13.39 -10.76 -7.07
CA PRO A 97 -14.06 -9.81 -7.97
C PRO A 97 -15.21 -9.02 -7.31
N SER A 98 -15.70 -9.42 -6.14
CA SER A 98 -17.02 -9.02 -5.61
C SER A 98 -17.05 -7.90 -4.56
N THR A 99 -15.92 -7.44 -4.03
CA THR A 99 -15.95 -6.41 -2.97
C THR A 99 -15.56 -5.04 -3.54
N VAL A 100 -16.56 -4.22 -3.83
CA VAL A 100 -16.40 -2.76 -3.77
C VAL A 100 -16.11 -2.47 -2.30
N ALA A 101 -14.83 -2.35 -1.93
CA ALA A 101 -14.48 -1.94 -0.59
C ALA A 101 -15.16 -0.58 -0.38
N PRO A 102 -16.09 -0.44 0.59
CA PRO A 102 -16.66 0.85 0.90
C PRO A 102 -15.52 1.79 1.25
N TRP A 103 -15.68 3.07 0.88
CA TRP A 103 -14.77 4.14 1.29
C TRP A 103 -14.78 4.20 2.81
N VAL A 104 -13.90 3.45 3.47
CA VAL A 104 -13.80 3.49 4.92
C VAL A 104 -13.05 4.77 5.26
N ARG A 105 -13.82 5.85 5.47
CA ARG A 105 -13.37 6.88 6.41
C ARG A 105 -13.25 6.14 7.73
N CYS A 106 -12.02 5.82 8.14
CA CYS A 106 -11.78 5.38 9.51
C CYS A 106 -11.99 6.62 10.39
N THR A 107 -13.24 6.97 10.64
CA THR A 107 -13.57 7.74 11.84
C THR A 107 -13.11 6.89 13.01
N ALA A 108 -12.22 7.48 13.82
CA ALA A 108 -11.79 6.91 15.08
C ALA A 108 -13.00 6.48 15.94
#